data_AF-A0A9K3Q6C6-F1
#
_entry.id   AF-A0A9K3Q6C6-F1
#
_cell.length_a   1.000
_cell.length_b   1.000
_cell.length_c   1.000
_cell.angle_alpha   90.00
_cell.angle_beta   90.00
_cell.angle_gamma   90.00
#
_symmetry.space_group_name_H-M   'P 1'
#
loop_
_entity.id
_entity.type
_entity.pdbx_description
1 polymer ?
#
loop_
_entity_poly.entity_id
_entity_poly.type
_entity_poly.pdbx_seq_one_letter_code
_entity_poly.pdbx_strand_id
1 'polypeptide(L)'
;MVLTLEVLLRLDSKHFLTCPNPERRKWHATLTTSLRHRCESVDTDPALLDLLLWGLNHWLQSAPIPAHRVPERIAHLLHSQTTIGWDNFLLGRWSKHWTTLQLQYLQRNHIEVKNKNHGLSWSSNIIRLMWDHCYKEWTTRNKARHGKDAEDKAQRRLEKSQRNIRDLYELKPTCSLQAQRHYFYPTVEDHFRTDPDANSLENWLETYEPMIKQNIRHRRTNSDRRLRQIDEVFQVTRTAPPHNPTPTTVPRQRTPTLTTRPITTYFPPNRITSPTPTLETTTTTARTTITSNNPTTISTRLP
;
A
#
# COMPACT_ATOMS: atom_id res chain seq x y z
N MET A 1 -0.58 -9.32 -10.83
CA MET A 1 -1.03 -8.26 -11.77
C MET A 1 -2.39 -8.53 -12.41
N VAL A 2 -2.68 -9.76 -12.89
CA VAL A 2 -3.99 -10.06 -13.52
C VAL A 2 -5.16 -9.98 -12.54
N LEU A 3 -5.01 -10.58 -11.35
CA LEU A 3 -6.05 -10.55 -10.30
C LEU A 3 -6.35 -9.14 -9.79
N THR A 4 -5.35 -8.26 -9.72
CA THR A 4 -5.56 -6.86 -9.34
C THR A 4 -6.35 -6.11 -10.41
N LEU A 5 -6.04 -6.27 -11.70
CA LEU A 5 -6.80 -5.59 -12.76
C LEU A 5 -8.25 -6.09 -12.87
N GLU A 6 -8.48 -7.38 -12.68
CA GLU A 6 -9.82 -7.98 -12.77
C GLU A 6 -10.74 -7.54 -11.61
N VAL A 7 -10.20 -7.44 -10.39
CA VAL A 7 -10.91 -6.87 -9.22
C VAL A 7 -11.10 -5.35 -9.39
N LEU A 8 -10.11 -4.65 -9.93
CA LEU A 8 -10.15 -3.19 -10.15
C LEU A 8 -11.12 -2.75 -11.25
N LEU A 9 -11.37 -3.61 -12.24
CA LEU A 9 -12.33 -3.38 -13.32
C LEU A 9 -13.75 -3.87 -13.00
N ARG A 10 -13.98 -4.61 -11.91
CA ARG A 10 -15.33 -5.18 -11.65
C ARG A 10 -16.30 -4.28 -10.89
N LEU A 11 -15.83 -3.39 -10.02
CA LEU A 11 -16.74 -2.70 -9.08
C LEU A 11 -17.38 -1.40 -9.60
N ASP A 12 -16.89 -0.79 -10.69
CA ASP A 12 -17.45 0.50 -11.20
C ASP A 12 -17.02 0.87 -12.64
N SER A 13 -16.58 -0.10 -13.47
CA SER A 13 -15.77 0.20 -14.67
C SER A 13 -16.53 0.60 -15.92
N LYS A 14 -17.77 0.13 -16.12
CA LYS A 14 -18.46 0.36 -17.39
C LYS A 14 -18.68 1.84 -17.61
N HIS A 15 -19.30 2.53 -16.64
CA HIS A 15 -19.47 3.98 -16.71
C HIS A 15 -18.12 4.71 -16.78
N PHE A 16 -17.11 4.27 -16.01
CA PHE A 16 -15.78 4.88 -16.04
C PHE A 16 -15.17 4.89 -17.45
N LEU A 17 -15.26 3.78 -18.17
CA LEU A 17 -14.69 3.63 -19.51
C LEU A 17 -15.58 4.27 -20.58
N THR A 18 -16.90 4.23 -20.43
CA THR A 18 -17.88 4.77 -21.40
C THR A 18 -18.32 6.21 -21.08
N CYS A 19 -17.69 6.89 -20.12
CA CYS A 19 -18.10 8.24 -19.69
C CYS A 19 -17.92 9.27 -20.83
N PRO A 20 -18.91 10.16 -21.08
CA PRO A 20 -18.82 11.16 -22.15
C PRO A 20 -17.87 12.35 -21.85
N ASN A 21 -17.21 12.36 -20.69
CA ASN A 21 -16.27 13.41 -20.28
C ASN A 21 -15.20 13.68 -21.39
N PRO A 22 -14.88 14.95 -21.71
CA PRO A 22 -13.81 15.30 -22.65
C PRO A 22 -12.49 14.57 -22.43
N GLU A 23 -12.06 14.39 -21.19
CA GLU A 23 -10.84 13.65 -20.85
C GLU A 23 -10.95 12.17 -21.26
N ARG A 24 -12.15 11.57 -21.18
CA ARG A 24 -12.41 10.22 -21.72
C ARG A 24 -12.35 10.14 -23.22
N ARG A 25 -12.92 11.11 -23.91
CA ARG A 25 -12.82 11.17 -25.36
C ARG A 25 -11.37 11.29 -25.82
N LYS A 26 -10.57 12.11 -25.13
CA LYS A 26 -9.13 12.26 -25.40
C LYS A 26 -8.37 10.95 -25.22
N TRP A 27 -8.56 10.26 -24.10
CA TRP A 27 -7.93 8.95 -23.93
C TRP A 27 -8.37 7.93 -24.94
N HIS A 28 -9.65 7.90 -25.27
CA HIS A 28 -10.16 6.96 -26.25
C HIS A 28 -9.46 7.17 -27.61
N ALA A 29 -9.31 8.42 -28.05
CA ALA A 29 -8.53 8.76 -29.24
C ALA A 29 -7.08 8.29 -29.12
N THR A 30 -6.44 8.49 -27.96
CA THR A 30 -5.07 8.02 -27.70
C THR A 30 -4.96 6.50 -27.74
N LEU A 31 -5.88 5.77 -27.11
CA LEU A 31 -5.93 4.30 -27.11
C LEU A 31 -6.11 3.76 -28.53
N THR A 32 -7.06 4.30 -29.30
CA THR A 32 -7.29 3.94 -30.70
C THR A 32 -6.06 4.16 -31.56
N THR A 33 -5.36 5.29 -31.37
CA THR A 33 -4.10 5.59 -32.09
C THR A 33 -2.98 4.63 -31.70
N SER A 34 -2.80 4.38 -30.41
CA SER A 34 -1.80 3.44 -29.89
C SER A 34 -2.05 2.01 -30.36
N LEU A 35 -3.31 1.57 -30.40
CA LEU A 35 -3.72 0.27 -30.92
C LEU A 35 -3.40 0.13 -32.40
N ARG A 36 -3.75 1.13 -33.21
CA ARG A 36 -3.45 1.17 -34.65
C ARG A 36 -1.94 1.00 -34.90
N HIS A 37 -1.15 1.88 -34.30
CA HIS A 37 0.31 1.85 -34.45
C HIS A 37 0.91 0.51 -33.98
N ARG A 38 0.40 -0.03 -32.86
CA ARG A 38 0.86 -1.34 -32.37
C ARG A 38 0.53 -2.46 -33.35
N CYS A 39 -0.70 -2.52 -33.85
CA CYS A 39 -1.14 -3.55 -34.79
C CYS A 39 -0.36 -3.50 -36.11
N GLU A 40 -0.11 -2.29 -36.63
CA GLU A 40 0.74 -2.06 -37.81
C GLU A 40 2.18 -2.53 -37.57
N SER A 41 2.77 -2.25 -36.39
CA SER A 41 4.14 -2.67 -36.04
C SER A 41 4.35 -4.19 -35.91
N VAL A 42 3.26 -4.95 -35.87
CA VAL A 42 3.25 -6.42 -35.75
C VAL A 42 2.48 -7.07 -36.90
N ASP A 43 2.38 -6.41 -38.05
CA ASP A 43 1.84 -6.99 -39.29
C ASP A 43 0.43 -7.60 -39.11
N THR A 44 -0.43 -6.92 -38.34
CA THR A 44 -1.80 -7.39 -38.08
C THR A 44 -2.64 -7.33 -39.36
N ASP A 45 -3.48 -8.34 -39.60
CA ASP A 45 -4.46 -8.32 -40.71
C ASP A 45 -5.28 -7.02 -40.63
N PRO A 46 -5.29 -6.19 -41.69
CA PRO A 46 -6.05 -4.93 -41.71
C PRO A 46 -7.53 -5.11 -41.33
N ALA A 47 -8.18 -6.20 -41.73
CA ALA A 47 -9.58 -6.42 -41.34
C ALA A 47 -9.75 -6.82 -39.87
N LEU A 48 -8.75 -7.49 -39.27
CA LEU A 48 -8.74 -7.74 -37.83
C LEU A 48 -8.51 -6.43 -37.08
N LEU A 49 -7.60 -5.58 -37.54
CA LEU A 49 -7.40 -4.25 -36.99
C LEU A 49 -8.70 -3.42 -37.05
N ASP A 50 -9.36 -3.36 -38.20
CA ASP A 50 -10.61 -2.62 -38.34
C ASP A 50 -11.71 -3.17 -37.41
N LEU A 51 -11.88 -4.49 -37.34
CA LEU A 51 -12.83 -5.12 -36.43
C LEU A 51 -12.50 -4.81 -34.97
N LEU A 52 -11.23 -4.80 -34.59
CA LEU A 52 -10.77 -4.48 -33.24
C LEU A 52 -11.13 -3.05 -32.86
N LEU A 53 -10.81 -2.10 -33.74
CA LEU A 53 -11.12 -0.68 -33.52
C LEU A 53 -12.63 -0.43 -33.54
N TRP A 54 -13.38 -1.08 -34.43
CA TRP A 54 -14.84 -0.99 -34.46
C TRP A 54 -15.44 -1.54 -33.18
N GLY A 55 -15.02 -2.72 -32.72
CA GLY A 55 -15.52 -3.32 -31.50
C GLY A 55 -15.30 -2.44 -30.28
N LEU A 56 -14.11 -1.84 -30.16
CA LEU A 56 -13.81 -0.87 -29.11
C LEU A 56 -14.70 0.38 -29.19
N ASN A 57 -14.77 1.02 -30.37
CA ASN A 57 -15.55 2.24 -30.59
C ASN A 57 -17.04 2.03 -30.31
N HIS A 58 -17.62 0.97 -30.85
CA HIS A 58 -19.05 0.67 -30.72
C HIS A 58 -19.40 0.30 -29.29
N TRP A 59 -18.56 -0.47 -28.59
CA TRP A 59 -18.76 -0.74 -27.18
C TRP A 59 -18.74 0.53 -26.33
N LEU A 60 -17.76 1.41 -26.55
CA LEU A 60 -17.65 2.68 -25.81
C LEU A 60 -18.85 3.60 -26.04
N GLN A 61 -19.43 3.58 -27.23
CA GLN A 61 -20.60 4.37 -27.61
C GLN A 61 -21.92 3.67 -27.30
N SER A 62 -21.90 2.43 -26.77
CA SER A 62 -23.08 1.58 -26.64
C SER A 62 -23.88 1.43 -27.94
N ALA A 63 -23.17 1.38 -29.08
CA ALA A 63 -23.72 1.21 -30.41
C ALA A 63 -23.54 -0.24 -30.90
N PRO A 64 -24.44 -0.77 -31.75
CA PRO A 64 -24.26 -2.07 -32.37
C PRO A 64 -23.19 -2.02 -33.48
N ILE A 65 -22.37 -3.07 -33.60
CA ILE A 65 -21.39 -3.18 -34.69
C ILE A 65 -22.14 -3.46 -36.00
N PRO A 66 -21.89 -2.72 -37.09
CA PRO A 66 -22.52 -2.95 -38.38
C PRO A 66 -21.97 -4.22 -39.05
N ALA A 67 -22.62 -5.37 -38.79
CA ALA A 67 -22.20 -6.68 -39.29
C ALA A 67 -22.01 -6.73 -40.82
N HIS A 68 -22.82 -5.96 -41.58
CA HIS A 68 -22.74 -5.88 -43.04
C HIS A 68 -21.41 -5.31 -43.57
N ARG A 69 -20.63 -4.60 -42.73
CA ARG A 69 -19.33 -4.03 -43.12
C ARG A 69 -18.17 -4.98 -42.84
N VAL A 70 -18.42 -6.10 -42.16
CA VAL A 70 -17.40 -7.05 -41.75
C VAL A 70 -17.22 -8.11 -42.85
N PRO A 71 -16.01 -8.32 -43.38
CA PRO A 71 -15.76 -9.32 -44.41
C PRO A 71 -16.19 -10.72 -43.97
N GLU A 72 -16.76 -11.49 -44.90
CA GLU A 72 -17.29 -12.84 -44.64
C GLU A 72 -16.26 -13.77 -43.98
N ARG A 73 -14.98 -13.67 -44.39
CA ARG A 73 -13.88 -14.46 -43.82
C ARG A 73 -13.73 -14.33 -42.31
N ILE A 74 -14.08 -13.18 -41.73
CA ILE A 74 -13.99 -12.89 -40.29
C ILE A 74 -15.37 -12.79 -39.62
N ALA A 75 -16.47 -13.09 -40.33
CA ALA A 75 -17.82 -13.02 -39.77
C ALA A 75 -18.00 -13.98 -38.58
N HIS A 76 -17.40 -15.18 -38.64
CA HIS A 76 -17.42 -16.14 -37.54
C HIS A 76 -16.71 -15.59 -36.28
N LEU A 77 -15.65 -14.81 -36.47
CA LEU A 77 -14.93 -14.14 -35.38
C LEU A 77 -15.81 -13.07 -34.74
N LEU A 78 -16.48 -12.23 -35.54
CA LEU A 78 -17.42 -11.23 -35.03
C LEU A 78 -18.50 -11.90 -34.18
N HIS A 79 -19.11 -12.98 -34.68
CA HIS A 79 -20.13 -13.72 -33.94
C HIS A 79 -19.58 -14.26 -32.61
N SER A 80 -18.45 -14.99 -32.67
CA SER A 80 -17.80 -15.55 -31.49
C SER A 80 -17.43 -14.50 -30.44
N GLN A 81 -16.86 -13.37 -30.87
CA GLN A 81 -16.49 -12.27 -29.96
C GLN A 81 -17.74 -11.59 -29.37
N THR A 82 -18.80 -11.44 -30.16
CA THR A 82 -20.06 -10.86 -29.69
C THR A 82 -20.72 -11.75 -28.63
N THR A 83 -20.66 -13.08 -28.79
CA THR A 83 -21.10 -14.05 -27.77
C THR A 83 -20.29 -13.96 -26.48
N ILE A 84 -18.98 -13.71 -26.57
CA ILE A 84 -18.11 -13.49 -25.40
C ILE A 84 -18.42 -12.13 -24.74
N GLY A 85 -18.79 -11.13 -25.54
CA GLY A 85 -19.02 -9.76 -25.12
C GLY A 85 -17.83 -8.85 -25.40
N TRP A 86 -18.13 -7.61 -25.81
CA TRP A 86 -17.12 -6.59 -26.11
C TRP A 86 -16.63 -5.85 -24.85
N ASP A 87 -17.34 -5.97 -23.74
CA ASP A 87 -16.84 -5.61 -22.41
C ASP A 87 -15.70 -6.53 -21.97
N ASN A 88 -15.85 -7.83 -22.21
CA ASN A 88 -14.83 -8.85 -21.95
C ASN A 88 -13.57 -8.65 -22.81
N PHE A 89 -13.70 -8.00 -23.97
CA PHE A 89 -12.57 -7.66 -24.84
C PHE A 89 -11.52 -6.80 -24.13
N LEU A 90 -11.95 -5.77 -23.39
CA LEU A 90 -11.06 -4.92 -22.58
C LEU A 90 -10.48 -5.65 -21.36
N LEU A 91 -11.15 -6.70 -20.90
CA LEU A 91 -10.66 -7.58 -19.85
C LEU A 91 -9.68 -8.64 -20.38
N GLY A 92 -9.29 -8.58 -21.66
CA GLY A 92 -8.37 -9.55 -22.27
C GLY A 92 -9.00 -10.92 -22.53
N ARG A 93 -10.34 -11.00 -22.55
CA ARG A 93 -11.09 -12.21 -22.86
C ARG A 93 -11.69 -12.09 -24.25
N TRP A 94 -11.17 -12.89 -25.16
CA TRP A 94 -11.34 -12.72 -26.58
C TRP A 94 -11.30 -14.05 -27.29
N SER A 95 -11.97 -14.09 -28.44
CA SER A 95 -12.13 -15.31 -29.21
C SER A 95 -10.77 -15.88 -29.65
N LYS A 96 -10.62 -17.20 -29.59
CA LYS A 96 -9.43 -17.87 -30.13
C LYS A 96 -9.28 -17.66 -31.65
N HIS A 97 -10.38 -17.34 -32.35
CA HIS A 97 -10.37 -17.09 -33.79
C HIS A 97 -9.50 -15.89 -34.18
N TRP A 98 -9.27 -14.92 -33.28
CA TRP A 98 -8.38 -13.78 -33.53
C TRP A 98 -6.97 -14.25 -33.92
N THR A 99 -6.40 -15.17 -33.15
CA THR A 99 -5.02 -15.64 -33.37
C THR A 99 -4.92 -16.58 -34.57
N THR A 100 -5.95 -17.40 -34.80
CA THR A 100 -6.04 -18.27 -35.98
C THR A 100 -6.10 -17.47 -37.28
N LEU A 101 -6.97 -16.47 -37.35
CA LEU A 101 -7.12 -15.61 -38.53
C LEU A 101 -5.87 -14.77 -38.80
N GLN A 102 -5.23 -14.26 -37.75
CA GLN A 102 -3.96 -13.54 -37.88
C GLN A 102 -2.87 -14.43 -38.50
N LEU A 103 -2.74 -15.67 -38.04
CA LEU A 103 -1.76 -16.61 -38.61
C LEU A 103 -2.07 -16.93 -40.08
N GLN A 104 -3.34 -17.16 -40.43
CA GLN A 104 -3.76 -17.38 -41.81
C GLN A 104 -3.44 -16.18 -42.71
N TYR A 105 -3.65 -14.96 -42.23
CA TYR A 105 -3.29 -13.74 -42.95
C TYR A 105 -1.79 -13.67 -43.24
N LEU A 106 -0.93 -13.94 -42.24
CA LEU A 106 0.52 -13.93 -42.44
C LEU A 106 0.95 -14.95 -43.49
N GLN A 107 0.41 -16.17 -43.40
CA GLN A 107 0.70 -17.25 -44.34
C GLN A 107 0.25 -16.91 -45.77
N ARG A 108 -0.98 -16.41 -45.92
CA ARG A 108 -1.58 -16.10 -47.24
C ARG A 108 -0.85 -14.97 -47.97
N ASN A 109 -0.32 -14.00 -47.23
CA ASN A 109 0.36 -12.83 -47.81
C ASN A 109 1.89 -12.96 -47.81
N HIS A 110 2.42 -14.15 -47.52
CA HIS A 110 3.86 -14.42 -47.45
C HIS A 110 4.62 -13.46 -46.52
N ILE A 111 3.99 -13.04 -45.42
CA ILE A 111 4.60 -12.21 -44.39
C ILE A 111 5.35 -13.12 -43.42
N GLU A 112 6.57 -12.71 -43.06
CA GLU A 112 7.43 -13.45 -42.14
C GLU A 112 6.75 -13.66 -40.76
N VAL A 113 6.61 -14.92 -40.36
CA VAL A 113 6.02 -15.29 -39.06
C VAL A 113 7.06 -15.09 -37.97
N LYS A 114 6.83 -14.11 -37.10
CA LYS A 114 7.69 -13.73 -35.97
C LYS A 114 6.95 -13.98 -34.66
N ASN A 115 7.68 -14.21 -33.57
CA ASN A 115 7.07 -14.39 -32.25
C ASN A 115 6.10 -13.27 -31.86
N LYS A 116 6.28 -12.03 -32.36
CA LYS A 116 5.42 -10.89 -32.02
C LYS A 116 4.10 -10.77 -32.82
N ASN A 117 3.98 -11.44 -33.99
CA ASN A 117 2.88 -11.21 -34.94
C ASN A 117 1.89 -12.38 -35.09
N HIS A 118 2.08 -13.49 -34.37
CA HIS A 118 1.14 -14.61 -34.37
C HIS A 118 0.84 -15.15 -32.96
N GLY A 119 -0.17 -16.02 -32.88
CA GLY A 119 -0.47 -16.83 -31.70
C GLY A 119 -0.75 -16.01 -30.44
N LEU A 120 -0.45 -16.63 -29.29
CA LEU A 120 -0.68 -16.01 -27.98
C LEU A 120 0.17 -14.76 -27.76
N SER A 121 1.37 -14.71 -28.35
CA SER A 121 2.29 -13.58 -28.19
C SER A 121 1.76 -12.32 -28.87
N TRP A 122 1.28 -12.41 -30.12
CA TRP A 122 0.59 -11.30 -30.78
C TRP A 122 -0.60 -10.81 -29.96
N SER A 123 -1.41 -11.77 -29.52
CA SER A 123 -2.61 -11.45 -28.77
C SER A 123 -2.22 -10.73 -27.44
N SER A 124 -1.31 -11.31 -26.66
CA SER A 124 -0.88 -10.77 -25.37
C SER A 124 -0.28 -9.36 -25.51
N ASN A 125 0.41 -9.07 -26.61
CA ASN A 125 0.96 -7.74 -26.88
C ASN A 125 -0.14 -6.67 -27.01
N ILE A 126 -1.26 -7.00 -27.67
CA ILE A 126 -2.40 -6.09 -27.83
C ILE A 126 -3.14 -5.92 -26.50
N ILE A 127 -3.42 -7.01 -25.76
CA ILE A 127 -4.09 -6.92 -24.45
C ILE A 127 -3.28 -6.04 -23.49
N ARG A 128 -1.97 -6.29 -23.39
CA ARG A 128 -1.10 -5.55 -22.47
C ARG A 128 -1.16 -4.05 -22.75
N LEU A 129 -1.14 -3.66 -24.03
CA LEU A 129 -1.31 -2.26 -24.40
C LEU A 129 -2.65 -1.71 -23.90
N MET A 130 -3.75 -2.41 -24.14
CA MET A 130 -5.07 -1.98 -23.66
C MET A 130 -5.10 -1.86 -22.14
N TRP A 131 -4.55 -2.84 -21.43
CA TRP A 131 -4.47 -2.84 -19.97
C TRP A 131 -3.60 -1.71 -19.42
N ASP A 132 -2.46 -1.41 -20.05
CA ASP A 132 -1.61 -0.28 -19.66
C ASP A 132 -2.37 1.04 -19.79
N HIS A 133 -3.15 1.20 -20.85
CA HIS A 133 -4.01 2.37 -21.04
C HIS A 133 -5.13 2.44 -20.00
N CYS A 134 -5.82 1.34 -19.73
CA CYS A 134 -6.87 1.29 -18.70
C CYS A 134 -6.29 1.57 -17.29
N TYR A 135 -5.13 1.00 -16.98
CA TYR A 135 -4.46 1.16 -15.70
C TYR A 135 -4.01 2.61 -15.46
N LYS A 136 -3.39 3.24 -16.48
CA LYS A 136 -3.00 4.66 -16.41
C LYS A 136 -4.19 5.55 -16.08
N GLU A 137 -5.33 5.31 -16.72
CA GLU A 137 -6.53 6.10 -16.49
C GLU A 137 -7.18 5.87 -15.15
N TRP A 138 -7.25 4.61 -14.73
CA TRP A 138 -7.69 4.27 -13.40
C TRP A 138 -6.81 4.96 -12.34
N THR A 139 -5.49 5.00 -12.57
CA THR A 139 -4.52 5.69 -11.71
C THR A 139 -4.76 7.20 -11.69
N THR A 140 -4.96 7.82 -12.85
CA THR A 140 -5.28 9.25 -12.95
C THR A 140 -6.55 9.60 -12.19
N ARG A 141 -7.62 8.82 -12.38
CA ARG A 141 -8.88 9.02 -11.65
C ARG A 141 -8.71 8.85 -10.15
N ASN A 142 -8.00 7.80 -9.73
CA ASN A 142 -7.78 7.56 -8.31
C ASN A 142 -6.90 8.63 -7.68
N LYS A 143 -5.91 9.17 -8.39
CA LYS A 143 -5.17 10.35 -7.94
C LYS A 143 -6.07 11.58 -7.84
N ALA A 144 -6.97 11.80 -8.79
CA ALA A 144 -7.90 12.92 -8.72
C ALA A 144 -8.90 12.79 -7.56
N ARG A 145 -9.41 11.58 -7.31
CA ARG A 145 -10.38 11.30 -6.23
C ARG A 145 -9.70 11.25 -4.86
N HIS A 146 -8.67 10.42 -4.73
CA HIS A 146 -8.02 10.12 -3.45
C HIS A 146 -6.77 10.95 -3.19
N GLY A 147 -6.22 11.68 -4.17
CA GLY A 147 -5.06 12.54 -3.93
C GLY A 147 -5.38 13.62 -2.90
N LYS A 148 -6.55 14.26 -3.03
CA LYS A 148 -7.07 15.18 -2.02
C LYS A 148 -7.41 14.44 -0.72
N ASP A 149 -8.17 13.35 -0.79
CA ASP A 149 -8.62 12.67 0.43
C ASP A 149 -7.48 12.06 1.24
N ALA A 150 -6.43 11.55 0.60
CA ALA A 150 -5.28 10.94 1.26
C ALA A 150 -4.36 12.00 1.88
N GLU A 151 -4.09 13.10 1.18
CA GLU A 151 -3.35 14.24 1.72
C GLU A 151 -4.13 14.89 2.86
N ASP A 152 -5.42 15.16 2.68
CA ASP A 152 -6.30 15.68 3.72
C ASP A 152 -6.40 14.73 4.92
N LYS A 153 -6.42 13.41 4.70
CA LYS A 153 -6.42 12.42 5.79
C LYS A 153 -5.08 12.38 6.51
N ALA A 154 -3.96 12.48 5.79
CA ALA A 154 -2.63 12.55 6.38
C ALA A 154 -2.45 13.83 7.22
N GLN A 155 -2.89 14.97 6.69
CA GLN A 155 -2.90 16.25 7.37
C GLN A 155 -3.78 16.22 8.63
N ARG A 156 -5.01 15.70 8.53
CA ARG A 156 -5.90 15.53 9.70
C ARG A 156 -5.31 14.61 10.77
N ARG A 157 -4.60 13.54 10.39
CA ARG A 157 -3.88 12.67 11.33
C ARG A 157 -2.77 13.43 12.04
N LEU A 158 -1.92 14.11 11.28
CA LEU A 158 -0.82 14.91 11.82
C LEU A 158 -1.32 15.97 12.80
N GLU A 159 -2.33 16.75 12.41
CA GLU A 159 -2.92 17.78 13.26
C GLU A 159 -3.53 17.22 14.54
N LYS A 160 -4.19 16.06 14.45
CA LYS A 160 -4.74 15.37 15.62
C LYS A 160 -3.63 14.98 16.59
N SER A 161 -2.57 14.35 16.09
CA SER A 161 -1.42 13.95 16.92
C SER A 161 -0.74 15.16 17.55
N GLN A 162 -0.51 16.23 16.78
CA GLN A 162 0.05 17.47 17.32
C GLN A 162 -0.83 18.11 18.40
N ARG A 163 -2.17 18.14 18.22
CA ARG A 163 -3.09 18.62 19.25
C ARG A 163 -2.96 17.80 20.54
N ASN A 164 -3.08 16.48 20.44
CA ASN A 164 -2.96 15.59 21.60
C ASN A 164 -1.62 15.75 22.33
N ILE A 165 -0.53 15.92 21.59
CA ILE A 165 0.80 16.15 22.16
C ILE A 165 0.83 17.50 22.89
N ARG A 166 0.30 18.58 22.29
CA ARG A 166 0.22 19.89 22.98
C ARG A 166 -0.53 19.76 24.31
N ASP A 167 -1.68 19.09 24.30
CA ASP A 167 -2.48 18.87 25.52
C ASP A 167 -1.67 18.13 26.60
N LEU A 168 -0.84 17.14 26.23
CA LEU A 168 0.04 16.46 27.17
C LEU A 168 1.18 17.35 27.68
N TYR A 169 1.71 18.25 26.85
CA TYR A 169 2.74 19.22 27.26
C TYR A 169 2.18 20.26 28.23
N GLU A 170 0.90 20.62 28.16
CA GLU A 170 0.25 21.46 29.18
C GLU A 170 0.23 20.77 30.55
N LEU A 171 0.13 19.44 30.57
CA LEU A 171 0.18 18.64 31.80
C LEU A 171 1.61 18.39 32.31
N LYS A 172 2.65 18.71 31.53
CA LYS A 172 4.07 18.49 31.88
C LYS A 172 4.43 18.98 33.30
N PRO A 173 4.03 20.19 33.76
CA PRO A 173 4.35 20.66 35.12
C PRO A 173 3.75 19.80 36.24
N THR A 174 2.65 19.09 35.95
CA THR A 174 1.99 18.20 36.92
C THR A 174 2.67 16.84 37.06
N CYS A 175 3.60 16.49 36.17
CA CYS A 175 4.43 15.28 36.26
C CYS A 175 5.63 15.48 37.20
N SER A 176 6.23 14.40 37.70
CA SER A 176 7.47 14.49 38.48
C SER A 176 8.63 14.99 37.62
N LEU A 177 9.66 15.59 38.24
CA LEU A 177 10.81 16.13 37.49
C LEU A 177 11.53 15.04 36.69
N GLN A 178 11.62 13.82 37.22
CA GLN A 178 12.17 12.68 36.48
C GLN A 178 11.33 12.33 35.24
N ALA A 179 10.01 12.28 35.38
CA ALA A 179 9.09 12.02 34.27
C ALA A 179 9.13 13.14 33.22
N GLN A 180 9.23 14.40 33.65
CA GLN A 180 9.37 15.54 32.75
C GLN A 180 10.62 15.45 31.88
N ARG A 181 11.74 14.97 32.44
CA ARG A 181 13.00 14.78 31.71
C ARG A 181 13.01 13.54 30.81
N HIS A 182 12.28 12.49 31.20
CA HIS A 182 12.31 11.21 30.51
C HIS A 182 11.26 11.11 29.38
N TYR A 183 10.07 11.70 29.56
CA TYR A 183 8.98 11.55 28.60
C TYR A 183 8.91 12.68 27.57
N PHE A 184 9.35 13.89 27.93
CA PHE A 184 9.15 15.09 27.12
C PHE A 184 10.48 15.62 26.57
N TYR A 185 10.41 16.21 25.38
CA TYR A 185 11.42 17.11 24.86
C TYR A 185 11.46 18.43 25.65
N PRO A 186 12.52 19.25 25.49
CA PRO A 186 12.61 20.55 26.17
C PRO A 186 11.37 21.42 25.95
N THR A 187 10.97 21.57 24.69
CA THR A 187 9.77 22.30 24.26
C THR A 187 8.91 21.44 23.33
N VAL A 188 7.64 21.84 23.13
CA VAL A 188 6.74 21.15 22.20
C VAL A 188 7.16 21.42 20.74
N GLU A 189 7.76 22.58 20.49
CA GLU A 189 8.34 22.95 19.20
C GLU A 189 9.55 22.07 18.87
N ASP A 190 10.43 21.80 19.84
CA ASP A 190 11.57 20.89 19.64
C ASP A 190 11.11 19.46 19.35
N HIS A 191 10.00 19.03 19.97
CA HIS A 191 9.37 17.74 19.68
C HIS A 191 8.94 17.67 18.21
N PHE A 192 8.18 18.65 17.73
CA PHE A 192 7.70 18.67 16.35
C PHE A 192 8.81 18.89 15.32
N ARG A 193 9.92 19.53 15.70
CA ARG A 193 11.11 19.65 14.84
C ARG A 193 11.88 18.35 14.72
N THR A 194 11.96 17.59 15.80
CA THR A 194 12.68 16.30 15.84
C THR A 194 11.87 15.22 15.14
N ASP A 195 10.57 15.18 15.40
CA ASP A 195 9.62 14.17 14.89
C ASP A 195 8.49 14.86 14.09
N PRO A 196 8.74 15.31 12.85
CA PRO A 196 7.76 16.08 12.09
C PRO A 196 6.65 15.22 11.47
N ASP A 197 6.83 13.91 11.37
CA ASP A 197 5.89 13.02 10.68
C ASP A 197 4.80 12.44 11.61
N ALA A 198 3.63 12.17 11.04
CA ALA A 198 2.48 11.70 11.80
C ALA A 198 2.70 10.34 12.49
N ASN A 199 3.49 9.44 11.89
CA ASN A 199 3.69 8.11 12.46
C ASN A 199 4.59 8.17 13.69
N SER A 200 5.67 8.95 13.64
CA SER A 200 6.56 9.16 14.80
C SER A 200 5.80 9.79 15.98
N LEU A 201 4.95 10.79 15.71
CA LEU A 201 4.12 11.41 16.74
C LEU A 201 3.04 10.47 17.30
N GLU A 202 2.39 9.65 16.45
CA GLU A 202 1.44 8.63 16.89
C GLU A 202 2.12 7.55 17.76
N ASN A 203 3.31 7.07 17.37
CA ASN A 203 4.08 6.10 18.15
C ASN A 203 4.50 6.65 19.51
N TRP A 204 4.92 7.92 19.55
CA TRP A 204 5.24 8.60 20.81
C TRP A 204 4.01 8.70 21.72
N LEU A 205 2.85 9.07 21.15
CA LEU A 205 1.58 9.10 21.90
C LEU A 205 1.24 7.73 22.46
N GLU A 206 1.27 6.68 21.64
CA GLU A 206 0.96 5.32 22.07
C GLU A 206 1.86 4.85 23.22
N THR A 207 3.14 5.22 23.19
CA THR A 207 4.13 4.82 24.19
C THR A 207 4.01 5.64 25.48
N TYR A 208 3.98 6.96 25.39
CA TYR A 208 4.17 7.85 26.54
C TYR A 208 2.89 8.43 27.12
N GLU A 209 1.81 8.56 26.35
CA GLU A 209 0.50 9.02 26.86
C GLU A 209 0.02 8.21 28.08
N PRO A 210 0.01 6.85 28.06
CA PRO A 210 -0.41 6.07 29.24
C PRO A 210 0.54 6.27 30.43
N MET A 211 1.85 6.35 30.18
CA MET A 211 2.86 6.56 31.23
C MET A 211 2.72 7.93 31.90
N ILE A 212 2.51 8.99 31.12
CA ILE A 212 2.27 10.35 31.60
C ILE A 212 1.02 10.39 32.47
N LYS A 213 -0.10 9.83 31.98
CA LYS A 213 -1.36 9.77 32.73
C LYS A 213 -1.22 8.98 34.04
N GLN A 214 -0.47 7.88 34.02
CA GLN A 214 -0.20 7.08 35.22
C GLN A 214 0.67 7.85 36.23
N ASN A 215 1.71 8.56 35.77
CA ASN A 215 2.56 9.37 36.64
C ASN A 215 1.73 10.43 37.38
N ILE A 216 0.88 11.17 36.65
CA ILE A 216 -0.01 12.19 37.22
C ILE A 216 -0.95 11.58 38.26
N ARG A 217 -1.56 10.43 37.96
CA ARG A 217 -2.44 9.72 38.90
C ARG A 217 -1.69 9.32 40.18
N HIS A 218 -0.51 8.72 40.03
CA HIS A 218 0.30 8.31 41.17
C HIS A 218 0.69 9.50 42.06
N ARG A 219 1.04 10.65 41.45
CA ARG A 219 1.33 11.88 42.20
C ARG A 219 0.12 12.38 42.99
N ARG A 220 -1.06 12.40 42.38
CA ARG A 220 -2.29 12.79 43.07
C ARG A 220 -2.56 11.89 44.27
N THR A 221 -2.49 10.57 44.09
CA THR A 221 -2.69 9.60 45.17
C THR A 221 -1.66 9.76 46.31
N ASN A 222 -0.40 10.01 45.99
CA ASN A 222 0.63 10.23 47.01
C ASN A 222 0.40 11.55 47.76
N SER A 223 -0.03 12.60 47.07
CA SER A 223 -0.43 13.88 47.67
C SER A 223 -1.61 13.69 48.64
N ASP A 224 -2.64 12.96 48.25
CA ASP A 224 -3.81 12.66 49.10
C ASP A 224 -3.41 11.88 50.36
N ARG A 225 -2.41 10.99 50.23
CA ARG A 225 -1.82 10.23 51.34
C ARG A 225 -0.74 11.00 52.12
N ARG A 226 -0.48 12.26 51.77
CA ARG A 226 0.58 13.13 52.35
C ARG A 226 1.99 12.52 52.29
N LEU A 227 2.25 11.66 51.32
CA LEU A 227 3.56 11.07 51.07
C LEU A 227 4.38 12.02 50.21
N ARG A 228 5.57 12.42 50.68
CA ARG A 228 6.52 13.23 49.90
C ARG A 228 7.12 12.38 48.78
N GLN A 229 7.30 12.97 47.60
CA GLN A 229 8.00 12.27 46.53
C GLN A 229 9.48 12.11 46.86
N ILE A 230 10.08 10.98 46.48
CA ILE A 230 11.53 10.74 46.59
C ILE A 230 12.30 11.90 45.93
N ASP A 231 11.86 12.34 44.75
CA ASP A 231 12.45 13.48 44.04
C ASP A 231 12.38 14.81 44.80
N GLU A 232 11.46 15.01 45.75
CA GLU A 232 11.36 16.21 46.59
C GLU A 232 12.23 16.07 47.85
N VAL A 233 12.38 14.84 48.35
CA VAL A 233 13.19 14.52 49.54
C VAL A 233 14.69 14.59 49.22
N PHE A 234 15.10 14.25 48.00
CA PHE A 234 16.52 14.12 47.62
C PHE A 234 17.06 15.27 46.73
N GLN A 235 16.41 16.44 46.65
CA GLN A 235 16.95 17.58 45.88
C GLN A 235 18.18 18.25 46.51
N VAL A 236 18.50 17.96 47.77
CA VAL A 236 19.59 18.59 48.51
C VAL A 236 20.86 17.73 48.44
N THR A 237 21.63 17.85 47.36
CA THR A 237 23.11 17.70 47.34
C THR A 237 23.65 17.92 45.91
N ARG A 238 23.55 19.16 45.39
CA ARG A 238 24.32 19.53 44.19
C ARG A 238 24.91 20.95 44.21
N THR A 239 25.05 21.52 45.39
CA THR A 239 25.85 22.75 45.60
C THR A 239 26.92 22.45 46.64
N ALA A 240 28.15 22.18 46.19
CA ALA A 240 29.31 22.21 47.07
C ALA A 240 29.57 23.68 47.49
N PRO A 241 29.82 24.00 48.77
CA PRO A 241 30.22 25.34 49.17
C PRO A 241 31.66 25.67 48.70
N PRO A 242 32.01 26.96 48.51
CA PRO A 242 33.35 27.35 48.08
C PRO A 242 34.37 27.09 49.20
N HIS A 243 35.45 26.39 48.84
CA HIS A 243 36.54 26.03 49.73
C HIS A 243 37.44 27.26 49.98
N ASN A 244 37.51 27.75 51.21
CA ASN A 244 38.62 28.61 51.67
C ASN A 244 39.76 27.71 52.18
N PRO A 245 41.05 28.06 51.95
CA PRO A 245 42.17 27.24 52.40
C PRO A 245 42.69 27.71 53.76
N THR A 246 42.81 26.79 54.72
CA THR A 246 43.64 26.97 55.94
C THR A 246 44.33 25.64 56.28
N PRO A 247 45.48 25.67 56.97
CA PRO A 247 46.61 24.80 56.65
C PRO A 247 46.61 23.48 57.43
N THR A 248 47.03 22.46 56.70
CA THR A 248 47.82 21.28 57.12
C THR A 248 47.89 20.95 58.61
N THR A 249 47.24 19.85 58.99
CA THR A 249 47.80 18.92 59.99
C THR A 249 47.46 17.49 59.58
N VAL A 250 48.48 16.65 59.48
CA VAL A 250 48.51 15.25 58.99
C VAL A 250 48.60 14.33 60.24
N PRO A 251 48.32 13.01 60.24
CA PRO A 251 47.23 12.20 59.65
C PRO A 251 46.55 11.27 60.70
N ARG A 252 45.49 10.53 60.31
CA ARG A 252 45.43 9.10 60.67
C ARG A 252 44.81 8.27 59.55
N GLN A 253 45.65 7.45 58.93
CA GLN A 253 45.31 6.50 57.88
C GLN A 253 44.34 5.43 58.40
N ARG A 254 43.28 5.15 57.62
CA ARG A 254 42.85 3.79 57.26
C ARG A 254 42.21 3.81 55.87
N THR A 255 42.95 3.31 54.88
CA THR A 255 42.43 2.74 53.62
C THR A 255 41.95 1.30 53.89
N PRO A 256 41.14 0.63 53.04
CA PRO A 256 41.16 0.76 51.57
C PRO A 256 39.84 0.65 50.78
N THR A 257 39.92 1.18 49.54
CA THR A 257 39.36 0.69 48.26
C THR A 257 37.84 0.56 48.07
N LEU A 258 37.31 1.31 47.09
CA LEU A 258 36.68 0.75 45.88
C LEU A 258 36.60 1.80 44.75
N THR A 259 37.25 1.42 43.66
CA THR A 259 37.30 1.90 42.28
C THR A 259 36.20 2.87 41.82
N THR A 260 36.60 4.10 41.50
CA THR A 260 35.79 5.11 40.78
C THR A 260 35.57 4.70 39.32
N ARG A 261 34.32 4.75 38.83
CA ARG A 261 34.00 4.85 37.39
C ARG A 261 33.28 6.16 37.10
N PRO A 262 33.57 6.84 35.97
CA PRO A 262 33.06 8.17 35.69
C PRO A 262 31.57 8.16 35.31
N ILE A 263 30.83 9.17 35.78
CA ILE A 263 29.43 9.42 35.43
C ILE A 263 29.39 10.00 34.00
N THR A 264 28.95 9.19 33.05
CA THR A 264 28.57 9.64 31.70
C THR A 264 27.20 10.32 31.78
N THR A 265 27.12 11.59 31.40
CA THR A 265 25.87 12.31 31.14
C THR A 265 25.11 11.66 30.00
N TYR A 266 24.04 10.92 30.32
CA TYR A 266 23.14 10.33 29.35
C TYR A 266 22.10 11.36 28.87
N PHE A 267 22.24 11.80 27.62
CA PHE A 267 21.10 12.26 26.83
C PHE A 267 20.23 11.04 26.46
N PRO A 268 18.90 11.15 26.33
CA PRO A 268 18.10 10.04 25.83
C PRO A 268 18.54 9.75 24.38
N PRO A 269 19.05 8.55 24.08
CA PRO A 269 19.49 8.22 22.74
C PRO A 269 18.28 8.14 21.81
N ASN A 270 18.39 8.81 20.68
CA ASN A 270 17.65 8.43 19.48
C ASN A 270 17.94 6.95 19.17
N ARG A 271 16.90 6.26 18.67
CA ARG A 271 16.95 5.03 17.87
C ARG A 271 16.83 3.69 18.64
N ILE A 272 15.60 3.17 18.69
CA ILE A 272 15.38 1.75 18.41
C ILE A 272 14.94 1.66 16.95
N THR A 273 15.86 1.25 16.08
CA THR A 273 15.48 0.53 14.86
C THR A 273 14.83 -0.77 15.31
N SER A 274 13.51 -0.88 15.16
CA SER A 274 12.83 -2.15 15.31
C SER A 274 13.33 -3.13 14.24
N PRO A 275 13.59 -4.40 14.58
CA PRO A 275 13.91 -5.41 13.58
C PRO A 275 12.69 -5.65 12.68
N THR A 276 12.96 -5.75 11.38
CA THR A 276 12.07 -6.29 10.36
C THR A 276 11.39 -7.57 10.87
N PRO A 277 10.05 -7.72 10.79
CA PRO A 277 9.44 -9.01 11.02
C PRO A 277 9.76 -9.91 9.82
N THR A 278 10.65 -10.88 10.05
CA THR A 278 10.79 -12.05 9.18
C THR A 278 9.45 -12.77 9.19
N LEU A 279 8.76 -12.82 8.04
CA LEU A 279 7.63 -13.73 7.84
C LEU A 279 8.15 -15.17 7.95
N GLU A 280 8.03 -15.77 9.14
CA GLU A 280 8.03 -17.22 9.24
C GLU A 280 6.75 -17.74 8.59
N THR A 281 6.95 -18.42 7.46
CA THR A 281 5.91 -19.13 6.74
C THR A 281 5.63 -20.41 7.52
N THR A 282 4.66 -20.40 8.43
CA THR A 282 4.11 -21.64 8.99
C THR A 282 3.24 -22.30 7.93
N THR A 283 3.86 -23.23 7.20
CA THR A 283 3.17 -24.18 6.34
C THR A 283 2.30 -25.10 7.19
N THR A 284 1.02 -24.76 7.37
CA THR A 284 0.02 -25.71 7.86
C THR A 284 -0.33 -26.67 6.74
N THR A 285 0.36 -27.81 6.72
CA THR A 285 0.01 -28.99 5.93
C THR A 285 -1.32 -29.56 6.43
N ALA A 286 -2.41 -29.29 5.73
CA ALA A 286 -3.65 -30.05 5.88
C ALA A 286 -3.45 -31.45 5.27
N ARG A 287 -3.24 -32.43 6.14
CA ARG A 287 -3.21 -33.86 5.82
C ARG A 287 -4.66 -34.34 5.61
N THR A 288 -5.07 -34.49 4.36
CA THR A 288 -6.31 -35.19 3.99
C THR A 288 -6.13 -36.68 4.25
N THR A 289 -6.69 -37.17 5.35
CA THR A 289 -6.90 -38.59 5.59
C THR A 289 -8.02 -39.09 4.67
N ILE A 290 -7.65 -39.89 3.68
CA ILE A 290 -8.56 -40.73 2.91
C ILE A 290 -8.99 -41.88 3.83
N THR A 291 -10.21 -41.80 4.36
CA THR A 291 -10.86 -42.92 5.02
C THR A 291 -11.66 -43.69 3.98
N SER A 292 -11.09 -44.81 3.56
CA SER A 292 -11.78 -45.88 2.83
C SER A 292 -12.92 -46.42 3.70
N ASN A 293 -14.17 -46.23 3.25
CA ASN A 293 -15.31 -47.02 3.70
C ASN A 293 -16.03 -47.57 2.46
N ASN A 294 -15.80 -48.84 2.19
CA ASN A 294 -16.72 -49.72 1.48
C ASN A 294 -17.40 -50.55 2.57
N PRO A 295 -18.70 -50.84 2.50
CA PRO A 295 -19.03 -52.15 1.93
C PRO A 295 -20.40 -52.27 1.23
N THR A 296 -20.52 -53.42 0.56
CA THR A 296 -21.73 -54.26 0.39
C THR A 296 -22.41 -54.24 -0.98
N THR A 297 -21.90 -55.16 -1.81
CA THR A 297 -22.56 -55.93 -2.86
C THR A 297 -23.92 -56.47 -2.42
N ILE A 298 -24.99 -56.16 -3.17
CA ILE A 298 -26.16 -57.04 -3.33
C ILE A 298 -26.58 -57.04 -4.81
N SER A 299 -26.80 -58.26 -5.28
CA SER A 299 -27.12 -58.75 -6.63
C SER A 299 -28.63 -58.69 -6.93
N THR A 300 -29.03 -58.48 -8.20
CA THR A 300 -30.09 -59.27 -8.89
C THR A 300 -30.35 -58.88 -10.37
N ARG A 301 -30.07 -59.84 -11.28
CA ARG A 301 -30.90 -60.42 -12.39
C ARG A 301 -31.54 -59.51 -13.48
N LEU A 302 -31.21 -59.68 -14.78
CA LEU A 302 -31.68 -60.69 -15.80
C LEU A 302 -33.11 -60.38 -16.35
N PRO A 303 -33.49 -60.78 -17.59
CA PRO A 303 -33.04 -61.92 -18.41
C PRO A 303 -32.16 -61.60 -19.63
#